data_AF-A0A7S4WE63-F1
#
_entry.id   AF-A0A7S4WE63-F1
#
_cell.length_a   1.000
_cell.length_b   1.000
_cell.length_c   1.000
_cell.angle_alpha   90.00
_cell.angle_beta   90.00
_cell.angle_gamma   90.00
#
_symmetry.space_group_name_H-M   'P 1'
#
loop_
_entity.id
_entity.type
_entity.pdbx_description
1 polymer ?
#
loop_
_entity_poly.entity_id
_entity_poly.type
_entity_poly.pdbx_seq_one_letter_code
_entity_poly.pdbx_strand_id
1 'polypeptide(L)'
;MAQVEILGQASVRQVRFSPDVERASHQQPSDANLLDNQASSWFPFEPFAWLPLPVKALIPRTWQKIQDKTHFILVFGAIACTLLVVRMLVALINSGCVDLNCVEEVLTILFIVPCTTYNIRIIGQYDDRLVSKQQDIKEQKASLTRSYNDLLSDMDGLLSKSAESSAGLAERSFESKRRDFQRFLERVKGKHSSLYSGAQGDSDKLLKQFRRFCVNWLRVFEECSIDPLECPKRVIKEEELNRCTSILDIADLCLERLRVTEVRFISIQRDQDAQMLRKNRNEIKRLSRALPGVGGAGRPVPEVPGRRTSTQGRGSWLHLGFGHGFGVHSGGTGEEPYPKEIDFFCGQLILLSSEHLMLILGFLVGWALFAIQFWDFVDGGAGTRLASVLSLVELLIAELCLVTMLLKFEEIDIVQQLEREVKELAKQNERVEKQRERMHGFWNNVQQLTELWLYRTVPRLDLFKEIHSLLEDTTEDLLMKISSANQHLEDLENRLGDLTAWRNNGTVSIEAKKGFGKAVNQICQEQELDECLVKLEDLTSGGMEALTNSNAK
;
A
#
# COMPACT_ATOMS: atom_id res chain seq x y z
N MET A 1 -20.74 -23.12 -33.37
CA MET A 1 -19.90 -22.09 -34.02
C MET A 1 -20.34 -20.64 -33.76
N ALA A 2 -21.64 -20.29 -33.80
CA ALA A 2 -22.10 -18.90 -33.57
C ALA A 2 -21.76 -18.30 -32.19
N GLN A 3 -21.54 -19.10 -31.14
CA GLN A 3 -21.16 -18.59 -29.81
C GLN A 3 -19.69 -18.15 -29.69
N VAL A 4 -18.78 -18.70 -30.50
CA VAL A 4 -17.34 -18.36 -30.42
C VAL A 4 -17.01 -17.16 -31.31
N GLU A 5 -17.73 -16.98 -32.41
CA GLU A 5 -17.55 -15.83 -33.33
C GLU A 5 -18.23 -14.55 -32.83
N ILE A 6 -19.34 -14.66 -32.07
CA ILE A 6 -19.98 -13.52 -31.39
C ILE A 6 -19.15 -13.01 -30.20
N LEU A 7 -18.32 -13.85 -29.58
CA LEU A 7 -17.46 -13.45 -28.45
C LEU A 7 -16.17 -12.72 -28.88
N GLY A 8 -15.79 -12.79 -30.16
CA GLY A 8 -14.66 -12.02 -30.72
C GLY A 8 -15.02 -10.59 -31.14
N GLN A 9 -16.30 -10.27 -31.36
CA GLN A 9 -16.76 -8.94 -31.81
C GLN A 9 -17.52 -8.12 -30.75
N ALA A 10 -17.81 -8.69 -29.58
CA ALA A 10 -18.56 -8.00 -28.52
C ALA A 10 -17.70 -7.14 -27.56
N SER A 11 -16.39 -6.99 -27.80
CA SER A 11 -15.46 -6.29 -26.90
C SER A 11 -15.16 -4.83 -27.28
N VAL A 12 -16.12 -4.12 -27.90
CA VAL A 12 -16.09 -2.66 -28.05
C VAL A 12 -17.46 -2.08 -27.72
N ARG A 13 -17.99 -2.41 -26.54
CA ARG A 13 -18.99 -1.54 -25.90
C ARG A 13 -18.21 -0.62 -24.98
N GLN A 14 -17.93 0.58 -25.47
CA GLN A 14 -17.46 1.71 -24.65
C GLN A 14 -18.35 1.80 -23.41
N VAL A 15 -17.82 1.35 -22.27
CA VAL A 15 -18.29 1.84 -20.97
C VAL A 15 -17.98 3.33 -21.03
N ARG A 16 -19.00 4.15 -21.28
CA ARG A 16 -18.94 5.59 -21.01
C ARG A 16 -18.65 5.73 -19.52
N PHE A 17 -17.37 5.84 -19.18
CA PHE A 17 -16.97 6.55 -17.97
C PHE A 17 -17.55 7.95 -18.10
N SER A 18 -18.46 8.28 -17.18
CA SER A 18 -18.98 9.64 -17.03
C SER A 18 -17.79 10.58 -16.85
N PRO A 19 -17.59 11.59 -17.73
CA PRO A 19 -16.45 12.51 -17.67
C PRO A 19 -16.55 13.55 -16.53
N ASP A 20 -17.41 13.33 -15.53
CA ASP A 20 -17.76 14.35 -14.54
C ASP A 20 -16.85 14.36 -13.29
N VAL A 21 -15.77 13.58 -13.26
CA VAL A 21 -14.79 13.59 -12.14
C VAL A 21 -13.52 14.38 -12.47
N GLU A 22 -13.27 14.71 -13.75
CA GLU A 22 -12.02 15.35 -14.18
C GLU A 22 -12.05 16.90 -14.16
N ARG A 23 -13.16 17.52 -13.75
CA ARG A 23 -13.30 19.00 -13.69
C ARG A 23 -13.20 19.62 -12.30
N ALA A 24 -12.96 18.83 -11.25
CA ALA A 24 -12.92 19.35 -9.87
C ALA A 24 -11.49 19.61 -9.33
N SER A 25 -10.43 19.46 -10.13
CA SER A 25 -9.03 19.56 -9.65
C SER A 25 -8.30 20.87 -9.96
N HIS A 26 -8.97 21.90 -10.49
CA HIS A 26 -8.33 23.18 -10.84
C HIS A 26 -8.99 24.45 -10.28
N GLN A 27 -9.75 24.34 -9.20
CA GLN A 27 -10.00 25.47 -8.31
C GLN A 27 -9.26 25.22 -7.00
N GLN A 28 -7.97 25.50 -7.02
CA GLN A 28 -7.26 25.88 -5.82
C GLN A 28 -7.92 27.18 -5.34
N PRO A 29 -8.58 27.22 -4.18
CA PRO A 29 -8.96 28.50 -3.61
C PRO A 29 -7.66 29.28 -3.41
N SER A 30 -7.57 30.47 -4.00
CA SER A 30 -6.50 31.43 -3.72
C SER A 30 -6.69 31.97 -2.30
N ASP A 31 -6.48 31.11 -1.30
CA ASP A 31 -6.44 31.44 0.13
C ASP A 31 -5.17 32.24 0.49
N ALA A 32 -4.33 32.54 -0.51
CA ALA A 32 -3.23 33.50 -0.42
C ALA A 32 -3.69 34.92 -0.04
N ASN A 33 -4.99 35.23 -0.05
CA ASN A 33 -5.51 36.56 0.28
C ASN A 33 -6.01 36.73 1.73
N LEU A 34 -5.98 35.69 2.58
CA LEU A 34 -6.45 35.78 3.98
C LEU A 34 -5.35 35.88 5.04
N LEU A 35 -4.09 35.74 4.62
CA LEU A 35 -2.92 36.15 5.40
C LEU A 35 -2.28 37.40 4.78
N ASP A 36 -3.10 38.34 4.31
CA ASP A 36 -2.70 39.74 4.15
C ASP A 36 -2.58 40.36 5.56
N ASN A 37 -1.62 39.77 6.29
CA ASN A 37 -1.11 40.20 7.56
C ASN A 37 -0.63 41.63 7.31
N GLN A 38 -1.21 42.61 8.01
CA GLN A 38 -0.79 44.00 7.99
C GLN A 38 0.72 44.08 7.83
N ALA A 39 1.19 44.37 6.62
CA ALA A 39 2.61 44.51 6.34
C ALA A 39 3.08 45.65 7.21
N SER A 40 3.62 45.32 8.37
CA SER A 40 4.16 46.31 9.29
C SER A 40 5.23 47.03 8.51
N SER A 41 5.09 48.34 8.35
CA SER A 41 5.97 49.17 7.50
C SER A 41 7.45 49.12 7.90
N TRP A 42 7.78 48.43 8.99
CA TRP A 42 9.11 48.36 9.60
C TRP A 42 9.86 47.07 9.28
N PHE A 43 9.20 46.07 8.68
CA PHE A 43 9.82 44.79 8.39
C PHE A 43 9.67 44.45 6.89
N PRO A 44 10.67 43.81 6.26
CA PRO A 44 11.94 43.37 6.84
C PRO A 44 12.94 44.52 7.07
N PHE A 45 13.83 44.39 8.06
CA PHE A 45 14.92 45.36 8.28
C PHE A 45 16.27 44.68 8.54
N GLU A 46 17.36 45.38 8.21
CA GLU A 46 18.74 44.88 8.34
C GLU A 46 19.53 45.66 9.41
N PRO A 47 19.50 45.24 10.70
CA PRO A 47 20.14 45.99 11.80
C PRO A 47 21.65 46.18 11.60
N PHE A 48 22.27 45.31 10.81
CA PHE A 48 23.72 45.22 10.62
C PHE A 48 24.17 45.73 9.24
N ALA A 49 23.32 46.48 8.52
CA ALA A 49 23.65 46.99 7.18
C ALA A 49 24.87 47.92 7.17
N TRP A 50 25.18 48.58 8.28
CA TRP A 50 26.28 49.53 8.44
C TRP A 50 27.62 48.88 8.85
N LEU A 51 27.64 47.58 9.18
CA LEU A 51 28.87 46.90 9.61
C LEU A 51 29.80 46.58 8.41
N PRO A 52 31.15 46.68 8.57
CA PRO A 52 32.10 46.27 7.55
C PRO A 52 31.94 44.79 7.14
N LEU A 53 32.20 44.49 5.86
CA LEU A 53 32.04 43.13 5.30
C LEU A 53 32.72 42.00 6.12
N PRO A 54 33.92 42.17 6.69
CA PRO A 54 34.54 41.13 7.52
C PRO A 54 33.73 40.82 8.79
N VAL A 55 33.10 41.82 9.40
CA VAL A 55 32.28 41.65 10.61
C VAL A 55 30.91 41.06 10.23
N LYS A 56 30.32 41.54 9.12
CA LYS A 56 29.06 40.99 8.60
C LYS A 56 29.19 39.50 8.25
N ALA A 57 30.36 39.04 7.80
CA ALA A 57 30.62 37.63 7.50
C ALA A 57 30.63 36.71 8.75
N LEU A 58 30.87 37.25 9.95
CA LEU A 58 30.84 36.50 11.20
C LEU A 58 29.41 36.32 11.75
N ILE A 59 28.48 37.18 11.33
CA ILE A 59 27.09 37.14 11.78
C ILE A 59 26.32 36.14 10.90
N PRO A 60 25.62 35.15 11.48
CA PRO A 60 24.77 34.23 10.71
C PRO A 60 23.81 35.00 9.81
N ARG A 61 23.65 34.55 8.56
CA ARG A 61 22.77 35.26 7.58
C ARG A 61 21.36 35.49 8.10
N THR A 62 20.83 34.55 8.89
CA THR A 62 19.51 34.65 9.52
C THR A 62 19.40 35.85 10.47
N TRP A 63 20.49 36.28 11.09
CA TRP A 63 20.50 37.43 12.01
C TRP A 63 20.63 38.76 11.26
N GLN A 64 21.05 38.72 10.00
CA GLN A 64 21.28 39.92 9.19
C GLN A 64 19.97 40.56 8.70
N LYS A 65 18.91 39.77 8.52
CA LYS A 65 17.62 40.22 8.01
C LYS A 65 16.51 39.80 8.97
N ILE A 66 15.97 40.77 9.70
CA ILE A 66 14.88 40.54 10.64
C ILE A 66 13.56 40.65 9.88
N GLN A 67 12.77 39.57 9.91
CA GLN A 67 11.59 39.41 9.05
C GLN A 67 10.29 39.89 9.70
N ASP A 68 10.16 39.69 11.01
CA ASP A 68 8.97 40.08 11.77
C ASP A 68 9.33 40.38 13.23
N LYS A 69 8.32 40.75 14.02
CA LYS A 69 8.47 41.06 15.45
C LYS A 69 8.95 39.87 16.27
N THR A 70 8.54 38.65 15.93
CA THR A 70 8.94 37.44 16.65
C THR A 70 10.42 37.17 16.41
N HIS A 71 10.88 37.21 15.16
CA HIS A 71 12.27 37.03 14.78
C HIS A 71 13.16 38.06 15.48
N PHE A 72 12.68 39.30 15.56
CA PHE A 72 13.37 40.36 16.31
C PHE A 72 13.55 39.99 17.79
N ILE A 73 12.47 39.55 18.46
CA ILE A 73 12.50 39.14 19.87
C ILE A 73 13.46 37.96 20.07
N LEU A 74 13.44 36.97 19.17
CA LEU A 74 14.31 35.81 19.24
C LEU A 74 15.80 36.19 19.08
N VAL A 75 16.14 36.98 18.07
CA VAL A 75 17.53 37.44 17.84
C VAL A 75 18.03 38.29 18.99
N PHE A 76 17.21 39.24 19.46
CA PHE A 76 17.56 40.07 20.60
C PHE A 76 17.73 39.23 21.88
N GLY A 77 16.82 38.29 22.12
CA GLY A 77 16.90 37.34 23.23
C GLY A 77 18.17 36.48 23.17
N ALA A 78 18.54 35.96 21.99
CA ALA A 78 19.75 35.17 21.81
C ALA A 78 21.03 35.98 22.08
N ILE A 79 21.08 37.25 21.64
CA ILE A 79 22.19 38.17 21.95
C ILE A 79 22.27 38.41 23.46
N ALA A 80 21.16 38.77 24.10
CA ALA A 80 21.10 39.02 25.54
C ALA A 80 21.54 37.79 26.35
N CYS A 81 21.05 36.60 25.99
CA CYS A 81 21.46 35.36 26.64
C CYS A 81 22.95 35.08 26.44
N THR A 82 23.49 35.32 25.24
CA THR A 82 24.93 35.12 24.98
C THR A 82 25.80 36.07 25.81
N LEU A 83 25.41 37.34 25.92
CA LEU A 83 26.09 38.33 26.77
C LEU A 83 26.05 37.92 28.23
N LEU A 84 24.90 37.44 28.70
CA LEU A 84 24.73 36.94 30.07
C LEU A 84 25.63 35.72 30.33
N VAL A 85 25.73 34.75 29.41
CA VAL A 85 26.68 33.63 29.54
C VAL A 85 28.12 34.14 29.64
N VAL A 86 28.55 35.04 28.75
CA VAL A 86 29.91 35.58 28.77
C VAL A 86 30.19 36.31 30.09
N ARG A 87 29.24 37.11 30.56
CA ARG A 87 29.35 37.82 31.83
C ARG A 87 29.49 36.85 33.01
N MET A 88 28.67 35.80 33.06
CA MET A 88 28.74 34.80 34.13
C MET A 88 30.04 33.99 34.08
N LEU A 89 30.55 33.67 32.89
CA LEU A 89 31.86 33.03 32.74
C LEU A 89 33.00 33.92 33.24
N VAL A 90 32.99 35.21 32.88
CA VAL A 90 33.99 36.17 33.36
C VAL A 90 33.91 36.35 34.87
N ALA A 91 32.70 36.44 35.43
CA ALA A 91 32.50 36.51 36.88
C ALA A 91 33.06 35.28 37.59
N LEU A 92 32.76 34.07 37.07
CA LEU A 92 33.24 32.80 37.60
C LEU A 92 34.77 32.67 37.56
N ILE A 93 35.39 33.15 36.48
CA ILE A 93 36.86 33.16 36.33
C ILE A 93 37.50 34.16 37.31
N ASN A 94 36.92 35.35 37.44
CA ASN A 94 37.47 36.42 38.28
C ASN A 94 37.27 36.18 39.78
N SER A 95 36.18 35.51 40.19
CA SER A 95 35.88 35.23 41.60
C SER A 95 36.74 34.10 42.18
N GLY A 96 37.48 33.36 41.36
CA GLY A 96 38.31 32.25 41.81
C GLY A 96 37.47 31.20 42.55
N CYS A 97 36.36 30.81 41.95
CA CYS A 97 35.30 30.01 42.57
C CYS A 97 35.80 28.72 43.28
N VAL A 98 35.90 28.73 44.61
CA VAL A 98 36.17 27.53 45.44
C VAL A 98 35.04 27.23 46.44
N ASP A 99 34.17 28.20 46.73
CA ASP A 99 33.14 28.09 47.78
C ASP A 99 31.72 27.82 47.23
N LEU A 100 30.81 27.41 48.13
CA LEU A 100 29.37 27.20 47.88
C LEU A 100 28.63 28.42 47.32
N ASN A 101 29.25 29.59 47.32
CA ASN A 101 28.67 30.83 46.82
C ASN A 101 28.54 30.87 45.30
N CYS A 102 29.19 29.97 44.55
CA CYS A 102 29.08 29.95 43.08
C CYS A 102 27.92 29.12 42.53
N VAL A 103 27.11 28.52 43.42
CA VAL A 103 26.03 27.62 42.99
C VAL A 103 25.03 28.37 42.11
N GLU A 104 24.80 29.65 42.38
CA GLU A 104 23.90 30.50 41.60
C GLU A 104 24.40 30.71 40.16
N GLU A 105 25.67 31.08 39.99
CA GLU A 105 26.27 31.32 38.67
C GLU A 105 26.33 30.03 37.87
N VAL A 106 26.65 28.91 38.50
CA VAL A 106 26.68 27.59 37.86
C VAL A 106 25.27 27.18 37.41
N LEU A 107 24.25 27.34 38.27
CA LEU A 107 22.85 27.05 37.91
C LEU A 107 22.36 27.94 36.77
N THR A 108 22.74 29.22 36.79
CA THR A 108 22.40 30.19 35.75
C THR A 108 23.03 29.81 34.40
N ILE A 109 24.31 29.40 34.39
CA ILE A 109 24.97 28.91 33.16
C ILE A 109 24.32 27.62 32.67
N LEU A 110 24.04 26.67 33.56
CA LEU A 110 23.38 25.40 33.23
C LEU A 110 21.99 25.60 32.63
N PHE A 111 21.28 26.66 33.03
CA PHE A 111 19.99 27.03 32.46
C PHE A 111 20.14 27.76 31.12
N ILE A 112 20.96 28.80 31.06
CA ILE A 112 21.01 29.72 29.91
C ILE A 112 21.69 29.08 28.70
N VAL A 113 22.69 28.22 28.88
CA VAL A 113 23.41 27.62 27.74
C VAL A 113 22.47 26.76 26.87
N PRO A 114 21.67 25.82 27.42
CA PRO A 114 20.64 25.11 26.66
C PRO A 114 19.61 26.04 26.01
N CYS A 115 19.10 27.04 26.74
CA CYS A 115 18.12 27.99 26.21
C CYS A 115 18.68 28.80 25.03
N THR A 116 19.93 29.28 25.15
CA THR A 116 20.63 30.03 24.09
C THR A 116 20.86 29.14 22.88
N THR A 117 21.31 27.91 23.09
CA THR A 117 21.57 26.94 22.01
C THR A 117 20.28 26.62 21.26
N TYR A 118 19.17 26.45 21.99
CA TYR A 118 17.85 26.23 21.40
C TYR A 118 17.36 27.46 20.62
N ASN A 119 17.45 28.66 21.20
CA ASN A 119 17.13 29.92 20.52
C ASN A 119 17.90 30.07 19.20
N ILE A 120 19.21 29.84 19.21
CA ILE A 120 20.05 29.90 18.01
C ILE A 120 19.58 28.90 16.95
N ARG A 121 19.24 27.68 17.37
CA ARG A 121 18.71 26.64 16.47
C ARG A 121 17.38 27.05 15.84
N ILE A 122 16.46 27.61 16.62
CA ILE A 122 15.15 28.07 16.14
C ILE A 122 15.30 29.28 15.22
N ILE A 123 16.14 30.26 15.55
CA ILE A 123 16.44 31.40 14.66
C ILE A 123 17.04 30.92 13.34
N GLY A 124 17.89 29.89 13.38
CA GLY A 124 18.41 29.24 12.18
C GLY A 124 17.32 28.61 11.30
N GLN A 125 16.19 28.23 11.89
CA GLN A 125 15.02 27.64 11.23
C GLN A 125 13.95 28.67 10.83
N TYR A 126 13.87 29.83 11.50
CA TYR A 126 12.80 30.83 11.38
C TYR A 126 12.79 31.64 10.06
N ASP A 127 13.81 31.52 9.21
CA ASP A 127 13.95 32.28 7.95
C ASP A 127 12.89 31.89 6.89
N ASP A 128 12.93 32.51 5.69
CA ASP A 128 12.10 32.18 4.49
C ASP A 128 12.01 30.66 4.21
N ARG A 129 12.99 29.91 4.74
CA ARG A 129 13.04 28.46 4.80
C ARG A 129 11.85 27.82 5.50
N LEU A 130 11.25 28.36 6.56
CA LEU A 130 10.16 27.67 7.26
C LEU A 130 8.88 27.67 6.42
N VAL A 131 8.50 28.81 5.88
CA VAL A 131 7.35 28.94 4.98
C VAL A 131 7.60 28.20 3.67
N SER A 132 8.78 28.38 3.07
CA SER A 132 9.18 27.61 1.86
C SER A 132 9.14 26.12 2.14
N LYS A 133 9.71 25.65 3.24
CA LYS A 133 9.72 24.23 3.61
C LYS A 133 8.32 23.71 3.89
N GLN A 134 7.46 24.48 4.56
CA GLN A 134 6.08 24.09 4.78
C GLN A 134 5.34 23.94 3.45
N GLN A 135 5.55 24.86 2.51
CA GLN A 135 4.98 24.80 1.17
C GLN A 135 5.54 23.61 0.38
N ASP A 136 6.86 23.42 0.38
CA ASP A 136 7.54 22.29 -0.26
C ASP A 136 7.03 20.94 0.28
N ILE A 137 6.85 20.82 1.59
CA ILE A 137 6.33 19.60 2.23
C ILE A 137 4.85 19.39 1.85
N LYS A 138 4.04 20.44 1.80
CA LYS A 138 2.65 20.35 1.32
C LYS A 138 2.58 19.90 -0.13
N GLU A 139 3.46 20.42 -0.99
CA GLU A 139 3.57 20.04 -2.40
C GLU A 139 4.05 18.60 -2.55
N GLN A 140 5.08 18.18 -1.81
CA GLN A 140 5.54 16.80 -1.76
C GLN A 140 4.43 15.85 -1.32
N LYS A 141 3.69 16.21 -0.27
CA LYS A 141 2.54 15.43 0.23
C LYS A 141 1.44 15.30 -0.82
N ALA A 142 1.08 16.40 -1.49
CA ALA A 142 0.07 16.40 -2.54
C ALA A 142 0.50 15.56 -3.75
N SER A 143 1.75 15.73 -4.19
CA SER A 143 2.38 14.94 -5.27
C SER A 143 2.38 13.45 -4.94
N LEU A 144 2.78 13.09 -3.72
CA LEU A 144 2.85 11.71 -3.29
C LEU A 144 1.47 11.07 -3.14
N THR A 145 0.49 11.81 -2.59
CA THR A 145 -0.91 11.37 -2.52
C THR A 145 -1.49 11.15 -3.91
N ARG A 146 -1.13 12.01 -4.88
CA ARG A 146 -1.55 11.87 -6.28
C ARG A 146 -0.92 10.63 -6.91
N SER A 147 0.41 10.49 -6.85
CA SER A 147 1.14 9.32 -7.36
C SER A 147 0.58 8.01 -6.78
N TYR A 148 0.27 8.01 -5.50
CA TYR A 148 -0.33 6.89 -4.83
C TYR A 148 -1.74 6.54 -5.37
N ASN A 149 -2.61 7.54 -5.53
CA ASN A 149 -3.95 7.33 -6.09
C ASN A 149 -3.91 6.85 -7.53
N ASP A 150 -3.00 7.41 -8.33
CA ASP A 150 -2.76 6.98 -9.71
C ASP A 150 -2.34 5.51 -9.75
N LEU A 151 -1.42 5.11 -8.87
CA LEU A 151 -0.96 3.73 -8.74
C LEU A 151 -2.10 2.77 -8.35
N LEU A 152 -2.93 3.14 -7.38
CA LEU A 152 -4.11 2.33 -7.03
C LEU A 152 -5.12 2.24 -8.18
N SER A 153 -5.28 3.31 -8.95
CA SER A 153 -6.14 3.34 -10.13
C SER A 153 -5.62 2.39 -11.21
N ASP A 154 -4.31 2.42 -11.48
CA ASP A 154 -3.64 1.47 -12.37
C ASP A 154 -3.89 0.03 -11.93
N MET A 155 -3.75 -0.25 -10.62
CA MET A 155 -3.97 -1.58 -10.08
C MET A 155 -5.42 -2.06 -10.23
N ASP A 156 -6.40 -1.20 -9.94
CA ASP A 156 -7.81 -1.49 -10.22
C ASP A 156 -8.06 -1.73 -11.72
N GLY A 157 -7.40 -0.96 -12.58
CA GLY A 157 -7.43 -1.14 -14.03
C GLY A 157 -6.92 -2.51 -14.47
N LEU A 158 -5.82 -2.99 -13.86
CA LEU A 158 -5.30 -4.34 -14.10
C LEU A 158 -6.29 -5.42 -13.66
N LEU A 159 -6.90 -5.29 -12.47
CA LEU A 159 -7.89 -6.24 -11.97
C LEU A 159 -9.18 -6.27 -12.79
N SER A 160 -9.64 -5.11 -13.28
CA SER A 160 -10.81 -5.02 -14.15
C SER A 160 -10.55 -5.70 -15.50
N LYS A 161 -9.40 -5.39 -16.12
CA LYS A 161 -8.99 -6.03 -17.37
C LYS A 161 -8.81 -7.53 -17.20
N SER A 162 -8.27 -7.99 -16.07
CA SER A 162 -8.07 -9.42 -15.83
C SER A 162 -9.38 -10.16 -15.58
N ALA A 163 -10.36 -9.55 -14.90
CA ALA A 163 -11.69 -10.13 -14.68
C ALA A 163 -12.46 -10.34 -15.99
N GLU A 164 -12.30 -9.42 -16.95
CA GLU A 164 -12.91 -9.49 -18.27
C GLU A 164 -12.06 -10.30 -19.27
N SER A 165 -10.81 -10.62 -18.90
CA SER A 165 -9.90 -11.35 -19.78
C SER A 165 -10.30 -12.80 -20.00
N SER A 166 -9.74 -13.37 -21.06
CA SER A 166 -9.81 -14.78 -21.40
C SER A 166 -9.34 -15.72 -20.28
N ALA A 167 -8.52 -15.27 -19.32
CA ALA A 167 -8.14 -16.07 -18.16
C ALA A 167 -9.35 -16.38 -17.25
N GLY A 168 -10.20 -15.39 -16.96
CA GLY A 168 -11.42 -15.60 -16.16
C GLY A 168 -12.49 -16.40 -16.90
N LEU A 169 -12.47 -16.40 -18.24
CA LEU A 169 -13.29 -17.28 -19.06
C LEU A 169 -12.76 -18.72 -19.04
N ALA A 170 -11.44 -18.91 -19.15
CA ALA A 170 -10.80 -20.21 -19.07
C ALA A 170 -11.06 -20.87 -17.70
N GLU A 171 -10.92 -20.15 -16.60
CA GLU A 171 -11.24 -20.63 -15.24
C GLU A 171 -12.67 -21.18 -15.16
N ARG A 172 -13.66 -20.41 -15.64
CA ARG A 172 -15.06 -20.85 -15.68
C ARG A 172 -15.27 -22.07 -16.57
N SER A 173 -14.54 -22.14 -17.69
CA SER A 173 -14.59 -23.29 -18.60
C SER A 173 -14.03 -24.54 -17.92
N PHE A 174 -12.86 -24.46 -17.28
CA PHE A 174 -12.24 -25.56 -16.53
C PHE A 174 -13.17 -26.10 -15.44
N GLU A 175 -13.77 -25.21 -14.67
CA GLU A 175 -14.70 -25.55 -13.61
C GLU A 175 -15.98 -26.19 -14.18
N SER A 176 -16.44 -25.79 -15.36
CA SER A 176 -17.50 -26.48 -16.09
C SER A 176 -17.10 -27.88 -16.55
N LYS A 177 -15.89 -28.04 -17.11
CA LYS A 177 -15.37 -29.34 -17.57
C LYS A 177 -15.16 -30.33 -16.44
N ARG A 178 -14.68 -29.84 -15.29
CA ARG A 178 -14.61 -30.62 -14.05
C ARG A 178 -15.97 -31.20 -13.68
N ARG A 179 -17.02 -30.38 -13.65
CA ARG A 179 -18.40 -30.83 -13.34
C ARG A 179 -18.95 -31.79 -14.37
N ASP A 180 -18.69 -31.57 -15.66
CA ASP A 180 -19.12 -32.48 -16.72
C ASP A 180 -18.46 -33.86 -16.55
N PHE A 181 -17.16 -33.90 -16.24
CA PHE A 181 -16.46 -35.14 -15.94
C PHE A 181 -16.99 -35.84 -14.67
N GLN A 182 -17.36 -35.08 -13.63
CA GLN A 182 -18.04 -35.66 -12.45
C GLN A 182 -19.37 -36.34 -12.83
N ARG A 183 -20.19 -35.69 -13.65
CA ARG A 183 -21.46 -36.30 -14.12
C ARG A 183 -21.21 -37.57 -14.91
N PHE A 184 -20.19 -37.58 -15.78
CA PHE A 184 -19.75 -38.78 -16.49
C PHE A 184 -19.41 -39.91 -15.52
N LEU A 185 -18.59 -39.66 -14.50
CA LEU A 185 -18.21 -40.66 -13.50
C LEU A 185 -19.42 -41.17 -12.70
N GLU A 186 -20.36 -40.30 -12.33
CA GLU A 186 -21.61 -40.68 -11.65
C GLU A 186 -22.47 -41.60 -12.53
N ARG A 187 -22.55 -41.33 -13.84
CA ARG A 187 -23.30 -42.16 -14.79
C ARG A 187 -22.62 -43.50 -15.02
N VAL A 188 -21.30 -43.53 -15.17
CA VAL A 188 -20.53 -44.79 -15.26
C VAL A 188 -20.76 -45.65 -14.02
N LYS A 189 -20.75 -45.04 -12.83
CA LYS A 189 -21.05 -45.73 -11.57
C LYS A 189 -22.46 -46.35 -11.57
N GLY A 190 -23.48 -45.60 -12.02
CA GLY A 190 -24.86 -46.09 -12.09
C GLY A 190 -25.09 -47.18 -13.14
N LYS A 191 -24.36 -47.14 -14.25
CA LYS A 191 -24.49 -48.09 -15.38
C LYS A 191 -23.52 -49.28 -15.31
N HIS A 192 -22.54 -49.31 -14.39
CA HIS A 192 -21.49 -50.32 -14.36
C HIS A 192 -22.01 -51.76 -14.41
N SER A 193 -23.08 -52.06 -13.67
CA SER A 193 -23.68 -53.41 -13.63
C SER A 193 -24.33 -53.82 -14.95
N SER A 194 -24.78 -52.87 -15.78
CA SER A 194 -25.42 -53.14 -17.07
C SER A 194 -24.47 -53.03 -18.26
N LEU A 195 -23.38 -52.28 -18.13
CA LEU A 195 -22.39 -52.06 -19.19
C LEU A 195 -21.57 -53.31 -19.52
N TYR A 196 -21.65 -54.35 -18.69
CA TYR A 196 -20.79 -55.51 -18.81
C TYR A 196 -21.55 -56.83 -18.66
N SER A 197 -21.77 -57.51 -19.79
CA SER A 197 -22.31 -58.88 -19.86
C SER A 197 -21.26 -59.90 -20.36
N GLY A 198 -20.00 -59.49 -20.53
CA GLY A 198 -18.91 -60.30 -21.11
C GLY A 198 -18.25 -61.29 -20.16
N ALA A 199 -17.31 -62.10 -20.68
CA ALA A 199 -16.52 -63.06 -19.90
C ALA A 199 -15.59 -62.33 -18.90
N GLN A 200 -15.21 -62.94 -17.77
CA GLN A 200 -14.41 -62.27 -16.73
C GLN A 200 -13.15 -61.54 -17.24
N GLY A 201 -12.48 -62.07 -18.28
CA GLY A 201 -11.28 -61.48 -18.86
C GLY A 201 -11.45 -60.14 -19.57
N ASP A 202 -12.62 -59.81 -20.12
CA ASP A 202 -12.81 -58.49 -20.76
C ASP A 202 -13.13 -57.39 -19.71
N SER A 203 -13.47 -57.77 -18.47
CA SER A 203 -13.72 -56.85 -17.36
C SER A 203 -12.42 -56.21 -16.89
N ASP A 204 -11.37 -57.02 -16.76
CA ASP A 204 -10.02 -56.55 -16.42
C ASP A 204 -9.44 -55.63 -17.50
N LYS A 205 -9.69 -55.97 -18.78
CA LYS A 205 -9.28 -55.12 -19.91
C LYS A 205 -10.04 -53.79 -19.88
N LEU A 206 -11.35 -53.81 -19.63
CA LEU A 206 -12.17 -52.60 -19.56
C LEU A 206 -11.75 -51.73 -18.38
N LEU A 207 -11.48 -52.32 -17.22
CA LEU A 207 -10.92 -51.62 -16.05
C LEU A 207 -9.62 -50.90 -16.42
N LYS A 208 -8.70 -51.60 -17.11
CA LYS A 208 -7.42 -51.02 -17.54
C LYS A 208 -7.63 -49.83 -18.49
N GLN A 209 -8.54 -49.95 -19.46
CA GLN A 209 -8.82 -48.86 -20.39
C GLN A 209 -9.55 -47.68 -19.74
N PHE A 210 -10.49 -47.95 -18.83
CA PHE A 210 -11.17 -46.90 -18.08
C PHE A 210 -10.18 -46.13 -17.18
N ARG A 211 -9.27 -46.84 -16.50
CA ARG A 211 -8.19 -46.22 -15.74
C ARG A 211 -7.32 -45.32 -16.62
N ARG A 212 -6.88 -45.83 -17.78
CA ARG A 212 -6.08 -45.10 -18.77
C ARG A 212 -6.81 -43.81 -19.22
N PHE A 213 -8.11 -43.90 -19.47
CA PHE A 213 -8.93 -42.76 -19.83
C PHE A 213 -8.98 -41.69 -18.73
N CYS A 214 -9.21 -42.09 -17.47
CA CYS A 214 -9.19 -41.16 -16.35
C CYS A 214 -7.82 -40.52 -16.12
N VAL A 215 -6.73 -41.29 -16.25
CA VAL A 215 -5.36 -40.77 -16.16
C VAL A 215 -5.11 -39.70 -17.23
N ASN A 216 -5.49 -39.98 -18.48
CA ASN A 216 -5.30 -39.04 -19.59
C ASN A 216 -6.10 -37.75 -19.39
N TRP A 217 -7.36 -37.85 -18.95
CA TRP A 217 -8.17 -36.69 -18.60
C TRP A 217 -7.54 -35.85 -17.48
N LEU A 218 -7.10 -36.50 -16.40
CA LEU A 218 -6.49 -35.84 -15.25
C LEU A 218 -5.17 -35.16 -15.60
N ARG A 219 -4.36 -35.76 -16.49
CA ARG A 219 -3.14 -35.15 -17.03
C ARG A 219 -3.42 -33.85 -17.79
N VAL A 220 -4.48 -33.81 -18.60
CA VAL A 220 -4.90 -32.55 -19.26
C VAL A 220 -5.36 -31.53 -18.21
N PHE A 221 -6.09 -32.00 -17.20
CA PHE A 221 -6.61 -31.14 -16.14
C PHE A 221 -5.51 -30.57 -15.23
N GLU A 222 -4.34 -31.22 -15.12
CA GLU A 222 -3.17 -30.67 -14.44
C GLU A 222 -2.69 -29.35 -15.05
N GLU A 223 -2.94 -29.13 -16.34
CA GLU A 223 -2.61 -27.89 -17.07
C GLU A 223 -3.50 -26.71 -16.64
N CYS A 224 -4.61 -26.95 -15.96
CA CYS A 224 -5.51 -25.92 -15.39
C CYS A 224 -4.93 -25.25 -14.14
N SER A 225 -3.61 -25.09 -14.05
CA SER A 225 -2.89 -24.43 -12.96
C SER A 225 -2.32 -23.08 -13.40
N ILE A 226 -2.12 -22.15 -12.45
CA ILE A 226 -1.36 -20.91 -12.68
C ILE A 226 0.10 -21.22 -13.01
N ASP A 227 0.62 -22.38 -12.62
CA ASP A 227 1.92 -22.82 -13.08
C ASP A 227 1.90 -24.31 -13.41
N PRO A 228 1.54 -24.67 -14.65
CA PRO A 228 1.39 -26.07 -15.04
C PRO A 228 2.73 -26.82 -15.12
N LEU A 229 3.86 -26.13 -15.09
CA LEU A 229 5.19 -26.75 -15.16
C LEU A 229 5.72 -27.10 -13.77
N GLU A 230 5.78 -26.12 -12.87
CA GLU A 230 6.37 -26.32 -11.54
C GLU A 230 5.33 -26.80 -10.52
N CYS A 231 4.08 -26.35 -10.66
CA CYS A 231 2.99 -26.63 -9.70
C CYS A 231 1.71 -27.11 -10.42
N PRO A 232 1.76 -28.24 -11.16
CA PRO A 232 0.59 -28.79 -11.83
C PRO A 232 -0.54 -29.10 -10.86
N LYS A 233 -1.79 -28.92 -11.29
CA LYS A 233 -2.98 -29.15 -10.45
C LYS A 233 -3.31 -30.64 -10.35
N ARG A 234 -2.47 -31.40 -9.63
CA ARG A 234 -2.63 -32.85 -9.45
C ARG A 234 -3.80 -33.17 -8.51
N VAL A 235 -4.92 -33.61 -9.08
CA VAL A 235 -6.11 -34.00 -8.31
C VAL A 235 -5.93 -35.37 -7.67
N ILE A 236 -5.32 -36.31 -8.41
CA ILE A 236 -5.12 -37.70 -8.00
C ILE A 236 -3.80 -38.16 -8.59
N LYS A 237 -3.00 -38.88 -7.81
CA LYS A 237 -1.76 -39.47 -8.33
C LYS A 237 -2.05 -40.76 -9.09
N GLU A 238 -1.25 -41.06 -10.11
CA GLU A 238 -1.41 -42.26 -10.92
C GLU A 238 -1.30 -43.55 -10.09
N GLU A 239 -0.47 -43.54 -9.04
CA GLU A 239 -0.32 -44.68 -8.13
C GLU A 239 -1.57 -44.93 -7.29
N GLU A 240 -2.38 -43.89 -7.02
CA GLU A 240 -3.66 -44.06 -6.31
C GLU A 240 -4.68 -44.76 -7.22
N LEU A 241 -4.77 -44.34 -8.50
CA LEU A 241 -5.64 -44.97 -9.50
C LEU A 241 -5.23 -46.42 -9.81
N ASN A 242 -3.93 -46.71 -9.79
CA ASN A 242 -3.42 -48.06 -10.00
C ASN A 242 -3.76 -49.05 -8.86
N ARG A 243 -4.08 -48.55 -7.66
CA ARG A 243 -4.53 -49.39 -6.53
C ARG A 243 -6.02 -49.75 -6.62
N CYS A 244 -6.81 -49.03 -7.40
CA CYS A 244 -8.22 -49.30 -7.58
C CYS A 244 -8.41 -50.64 -8.32
N THR A 245 -9.19 -51.54 -7.72
CA THR A 245 -9.43 -52.90 -8.23
C THR A 245 -10.66 -53.02 -9.12
N SER A 246 -11.52 -52.00 -9.14
CA SER A 246 -12.73 -51.96 -9.96
C SER A 246 -12.97 -50.57 -10.58
N ILE A 247 -13.83 -50.51 -11.59
CA ILE A 247 -14.24 -49.26 -12.23
C ILE A 247 -14.98 -48.36 -11.23
N LEU A 248 -15.74 -48.98 -10.31
CA LEU A 248 -16.43 -48.28 -9.22
C LEU A 248 -15.42 -47.60 -8.28
N ASP A 249 -14.35 -48.30 -7.89
CA ASP A 249 -13.31 -47.72 -7.03
C ASP A 249 -12.63 -46.51 -7.70
N ILE A 250 -12.38 -46.59 -9.01
CA ILE A 250 -11.81 -45.46 -9.79
C ILE A 250 -12.79 -44.28 -9.81
N ALA A 251 -14.05 -44.54 -10.15
CA ALA A 251 -15.07 -43.50 -10.24
C ALA A 251 -15.29 -42.81 -8.89
N ASP A 252 -15.35 -43.57 -7.80
CA ASP A 252 -15.54 -43.03 -6.45
C ASP A 252 -14.34 -42.21 -5.98
N LEU A 253 -13.11 -42.71 -6.17
CA LEU A 253 -11.90 -41.95 -5.87
C LEU A 253 -11.85 -40.64 -6.66
N CYS A 254 -12.15 -40.69 -7.96
CA CYS A 254 -12.18 -39.50 -8.80
C CYS A 254 -13.24 -38.50 -8.35
N LEU A 255 -14.45 -38.95 -8.06
CA LEU A 255 -15.54 -38.09 -7.61
C LEU A 255 -15.21 -37.39 -6.29
N GLU A 256 -14.70 -38.13 -5.31
CA GLU A 256 -14.31 -37.60 -4.01
C GLU A 256 -13.27 -36.48 -4.17
N ARG A 257 -12.18 -36.75 -4.90
CA ARG A 257 -11.08 -35.79 -5.08
C ARG A 257 -11.47 -34.60 -5.95
N LEU A 258 -12.26 -34.80 -7.00
CA LEU A 258 -12.72 -33.71 -7.86
C LEU A 258 -13.71 -32.80 -7.16
N ARG A 259 -14.54 -33.30 -6.22
CA ARG A 259 -15.55 -32.47 -5.51
C ARG A 259 -14.90 -31.44 -4.59
N VAL A 260 -13.77 -31.76 -4.00
CA VAL A 260 -13.01 -30.83 -3.14
C VAL A 260 -12.02 -29.96 -3.92
N THR A 261 -11.78 -30.28 -5.19
CA THR A 261 -10.82 -29.56 -6.04
C THR A 261 -11.53 -28.53 -6.90
N GLU A 262 -11.82 -27.36 -6.32
CA GLU A 262 -12.35 -26.23 -7.09
C GLU A 262 -11.27 -25.56 -7.95
N VAL A 263 -11.65 -25.14 -9.16
CA VAL A 263 -10.81 -24.33 -10.05
C VAL A 263 -11.20 -22.86 -9.89
N ARG A 264 -10.61 -22.19 -8.89
CA ARG A 264 -10.91 -20.79 -8.53
C ARG A 264 -9.68 -19.92 -8.29
N PHE A 265 -8.59 -20.21 -8.96
CA PHE A 265 -7.31 -19.56 -8.68
C PHE A 265 -7.24 -18.09 -9.14
N ILE A 266 -7.87 -17.71 -10.26
CA ILE A 266 -7.93 -16.32 -10.73
C ILE A 266 -8.89 -15.52 -9.86
N SER A 267 -10.07 -16.07 -9.61
CA SER A 267 -11.09 -15.39 -8.81
C SER A 267 -10.65 -15.16 -7.36
N ILE A 268 -10.02 -16.15 -6.72
CA ILE A 268 -9.48 -16.02 -5.36
C ILE A 268 -8.38 -14.96 -5.30
N GLN A 269 -7.39 -15.00 -6.20
CA GLN A 269 -6.30 -14.03 -6.18
C GLN A 269 -6.81 -12.61 -6.42
N ARG A 270 -7.71 -12.43 -7.39
CA ARG A 270 -8.34 -11.13 -7.67
C ARG A 270 -9.09 -10.59 -6.45
N ASP A 271 -9.87 -11.44 -5.77
CA ASP A 271 -10.63 -11.02 -4.60
C ASP A 271 -9.69 -10.64 -3.43
N GLN A 272 -8.57 -11.34 -3.27
CA GLN A 272 -7.52 -10.98 -2.30
C GLN A 272 -6.87 -9.64 -2.64
N ASP A 273 -6.48 -9.42 -3.90
CA ASP A 273 -5.88 -8.16 -4.37
C ASP A 273 -6.87 -6.99 -4.19
N ALA A 274 -8.15 -7.19 -4.54
CA ALA A 274 -9.19 -6.19 -4.36
C ALA A 274 -9.43 -5.85 -2.89
N GLN A 275 -9.44 -6.86 -1.99
CA GLN A 275 -9.54 -6.62 -0.55
C GLN A 275 -8.35 -5.83 -0.01
N MET A 276 -7.15 -6.16 -0.48
CA MET A 276 -5.93 -5.45 -0.12
C MET A 276 -5.98 -3.98 -0.59
N LEU A 277 -6.35 -3.71 -1.85
CA LEU A 277 -6.49 -2.35 -2.36
C LEU A 277 -7.53 -1.54 -1.56
N ARG A 278 -8.64 -2.17 -1.15
CA ARG A 278 -9.64 -1.54 -0.27
C ARG A 278 -9.05 -1.19 1.10
N LYS A 279 -8.26 -2.09 1.70
CA LYS A 279 -7.58 -1.83 2.98
C LYS A 279 -6.61 -0.65 2.85
N ASN A 280 -5.77 -0.65 1.81
CA ASN A 280 -4.79 0.42 1.58
C ASN A 280 -5.48 1.79 1.33
N ARG A 281 -6.59 1.81 0.57
CA ARG A 281 -7.42 3.01 0.40
C ARG A 281 -7.99 3.54 1.70
N ASN A 282 -8.46 2.64 2.57
CA ASN A 282 -9.03 3.03 3.87
C ASN A 282 -7.96 3.55 4.82
N GLU A 283 -6.77 2.94 4.81
CA GLU A 283 -5.63 3.40 5.60
C GLU A 283 -5.20 4.81 5.22
N ILE A 284 -5.15 5.13 3.94
CA ILE A 284 -4.80 6.48 3.49
C ILE A 284 -5.91 7.47 3.73
N LYS A 285 -7.17 7.10 3.52
CA LYS A 285 -8.29 7.95 3.96
C LYS A 285 -8.21 8.26 5.45
N ARG A 286 -7.75 7.30 6.28
CA ARG A 286 -7.51 7.52 7.71
C ARG A 286 -6.36 8.50 7.94
N LEU A 287 -5.22 8.34 7.27
CA LEU A 287 -4.08 9.25 7.39
C LEU A 287 -4.41 10.67 6.88
N SER A 288 -5.16 10.79 5.79
CA SER A 288 -5.61 12.08 5.27
C SER A 288 -6.66 12.75 6.17
N ARG A 289 -7.49 11.98 6.90
CA ARG A 289 -8.51 12.51 7.83
C ARG A 289 -7.97 12.85 9.21
N ALA A 290 -6.86 12.23 9.63
CA ALA A 290 -6.23 12.50 10.93
C ALA A 290 -5.65 13.93 11.03
N LEU A 291 -5.75 14.73 9.96
CA LEU A 291 -5.28 16.10 9.89
C LEU A 291 -6.37 17.11 10.30
N PRO A 292 -6.21 17.78 11.45
CA PRO A 292 -7.00 18.94 11.79
C PRO A 292 -6.51 20.12 10.95
N GLY A 293 -7.38 20.75 10.16
CA GLY A 293 -7.25 22.19 9.91
C GLY A 293 -6.73 22.69 8.56
N VAL A 294 -6.57 21.86 7.52
CA VAL A 294 -6.27 22.40 6.17
C VAL A 294 -7.43 22.15 5.22
N GLY A 295 -8.40 23.07 5.21
CA GLY A 295 -9.19 23.40 4.01
C GLY A 295 -10.25 22.40 3.53
N GLY A 296 -10.77 21.51 4.38
CA GLY A 296 -11.92 20.67 4.03
C GLY A 296 -13.25 21.44 4.05
N ALA A 297 -13.51 22.27 3.03
CA ALA A 297 -14.86 22.77 2.77
C ALA A 297 -15.79 21.58 2.45
N GLY A 298 -16.75 21.28 3.34
CA GLY A 298 -17.88 20.41 3.00
C GLY A 298 -17.99 19.09 3.74
N ARG A 299 -18.25 19.16 5.05
CA ARG A 299 -19.49 18.59 5.62
C ARG A 299 -19.67 19.15 7.02
N PRO A 300 -20.81 19.79 7.34
CA PRO A 300 -21.10 20.15 8.72
C PRO A 300 -21.15 18.85 9.52
N VAL A 301 -20.16 18.66 10.39
CA VAL A 301 -20.30 17.73 11.51
C VAL A 301 -21.55 18.19 12.24
N PRO A 302 -22.54 17.31 12.50
CA PRO A 302 -23.73 17.71 13.26
C PRO A 302 -23.25 18.36 14.55
N GLU A 303 -23.53 19.66 14.68
CA GLU A 303 -23.15 20.46 15.83
C GLU A 303 -23.59 19.71 17.08
N VAL A 304 -22.63 19.26 17.88
CA VAL A 304 -22.92 18.91 19.26
C VAL A 304 -23.28 20.25 19.92
N PRO A 305 -24.56 20.47 20.31
CA PRO A 305 -24.98 21.75 20.82
C PRO A 305 -24.27 21.99 22.16
N GLY A 306 -23.33 22.94 22.19
CA GLY A 306 -22.69 23.40 23.43
C GLY A 306 -21.22 23.80 23.35
N ARG A 307 -20.46 23.42 22.32
CA ARG A 307 -19.02 23.76 22.25
C ARG A 307 -18.81 25.05 21.45
N ARG A 308 -18.84 26.19 22.15
CA ARG A 308 -18.44 27.50 21.59
C ARG A 308 -16.99 27.43 21.12
N THR A 309 -16.76 27.48 19.81
CA THR A 309 -15.42 27.62 19.20
C THR A 309 -14.92 29.04 19.44
N SER A 310 -14.16 29.23 20.53
CA SER A 310 -13.51 30.50 20.86
C SER A 310 -12.36 30.78 19.88
N THR A 311 -12.43 31.95 19.25
CA THR A 311 -11.34 32.76 18.68
C THR A 311 -9.96 32.09 18.48
N GLN A 312 -9.63 31.92 17.21
CA GLN A 312 -8.56 31.15 16.56
C GLN A 312 -7.12 31.72 16.70
N GLY A 313 -6.71 32.20 17.89
CA GLY A 313 -5.40 32.86 18.01
C GLY A 313 -4.68 32.74 19.36
N ARG A 314 -5.08 31.80 20.22
CA ARG A 314 -4.44 31.61 21.54
C ARG A 314 -3.96 30.17 21.66
N GLY A 315 -2.69 30.01 22.07
CA GLY A 315 -1.95 28.74 22.08
C GLY A 315 -2.82 27.58 22.54
N SER A 316 -3.08 26.64 21.62
CA SER A 316 -3.99 25.52 21.84
C SER A 316 -3.51 24.57 22.94
N TRP A 317 -2.22 24.65 23.28
CA TRP A 317 -1.58 23.84 24.29
C TRP A 317 -1.89 24.25 25.74
N LEU A 318 -2.49 25.43 25.97
CA LEU A 318 -2.86 25.89 27.31
C LEU A 318 -4.33 26.34 27.37
N HIS A 319 -5.13 25.61 28.13
CA HIS A 319 -6.51 25.98 28.42
C HIS A 319 -6.62 26.38 29.89
N LEU A 320 -6.97 27.63 30.17
CA LEU A 320 -7.24 28.09 31.53
C LEU A 320 -8.74 27.99 31.80
N GLY A 321 -9.11 27.21 32.81
CA GLY A 321 -10.51 26.93 33.16
C GLY A 321 -10.61 26.25 34.52
N PHE A 322 -11.62 26.63 35.31
CA PHE A 322 -11.92 25.95 36.58
C PHE A 322 -12.72 24.67 36.31
N GLY A 323 -12.43 23.61 37.07
CA GLY A 323 -13.20 22.35 37.03
C GLY A 323 -12.51 21.20 36.28
N HIS A 324 -11.28 21.40 35.81
CA HIS A 324 -10.41 20.30 35.40
C HIS A 324 -9.82 19.68 36.68
N GLY A 325 -10.03 18.38 36.89
CA GLY A 325 -9.44 17.66 38.03
C GLY A 325 -7.91 17.59 37.93
N PHE A 326 -7.27 16.89 38.88
CA PHE A 326 -5.86 16.50 38.70
C PHE A 326 -5.80 15.17 37.97
N GLY A 327 -5.20 15.15 36.79
CA GLY A 327 -5.12 13.95 35.95
C GLY A 327 -4.06 14.06 34.88
N VAL A 328 -3.46 12.93 34.51
CA VAL A 328 -2.58 12.84 33.34
C VAL A 328 -3.25 11.88 32.36
N HIS A 329 -3.70 12.42 31.23
CA HIS A 329 -4.33 11.65 30.17
C HIS A 329 -3.34 11.50 29.02
N SER A 330 -3.05 10.25 28.63
CA SER A 330 -2.29 9.97 27.42
C SER A 330 -3.27 9.74 26.29
N GLY A 331 -3.28 10.63 25.28
CA GLY A 331 -4.24 10.60 24.18
C GLY A 331 -3.98 9.49 23.14
N GLY A 332 -2.83 8.82 23.21
CA GLY A 332 -2.41 7.81 22.23
C GLY A 332 -2.39 6.39 22.80
N THR A 333 -2.97 5.45 22.07
CA THR A 333 -2.81 4.00 22.27
C THR A 333 -1.56 3.43 21.57
N GLY A 334 -0.70 4.30 21.03
CA GLY A 334 0.50 3.93 20.27
C GLY A 334 1.81 4.08 21.05
N GLU A 335 2.90 3.63 20.44
CA GLU A 335 4.27 3.74 20.98
C GLU A 335 4.77 5.19 21.08
N GLU A 336 4.08 6.15 20.47
CA GLU A 336 4.45 7.57 20.56
C GLU A 336 3.94 8.19 21.88
N PRO A 337 4.83 8.71 22.75
CA PRO A 337 4.48 9.16 24.10
C PRO A 337 3.77 10.52 24.15
N TYR A 338 3.55 11.20 23.03
CA TYR A 338 2.94 12.53 22.96
C TYR A 338 1.80 12.55 21.92
N PRO A 339 0.77 13.38 22.07
CA PRO A 339 0.60 14.42 23.09
C PRO A 339 0.17 13.87 24.47
N LYS A 340 0.58 14.55 25.54
CA LYS A 340 0.11 14.26 26.92
C LYS A 340 -0.69 15.43 27.44
N GLU A 341 -1.90 15.16 27.92
CA GLU A 341 -2.75 16.15 28.56
C GLU A 341 -2.53 16.06 30.08
N ILE A 342 -2.14 17.19 30.68
CA ILE A 342 -1.97 17.34 32.11
C ILE A 342 -3.06 18.28 32.59
N ASP A 343 -4.03 17.74 33.30
CA ASP A 343 -5.09 18.51 33.93
C ASP A 343 -4.67 18.93 35.34
N PHE A 344 -4.88 20.20 35.64
CA PHE A 344 -4.66 20.78 36.96
C PHE A 344 -5.86 21.67 37.32
N PHE A 345 -5.99 22.02 38.60
CA PHE A 345 -7.19 22.67 39.14
C PHE A 345 -7.69 23.91 38.36
N CYS A 346 -6.77 24.68 37.75
CA CYS A 346 -7.08 25.91 37.03
C CYS A 346 -6.88 25.82 35.50
N GLY A 347 -6.66 24.63 34.95
CA GLY A 347 -6.53 24.48 33.50
C GLY A 347 -6.05 23.11 33.03
N GLN A 348 -5.84 23.02 31.73
CA GLN A 348 -5.30 21.86 31.04
C GLN A 348 -4.08 22.30 30.23
N LEU A 349 -2.98 21.56 30.38
CA LEU A 349 -1.72 21.74 29.66
C LEU A 349 -1.50 20.56 28.73
N ILE A 350 -1.37 20.81 27.44
CA ILE A 350 -1.10 19.78 26.43
C ILE A 350 0.39 19.82 26.06
N LEU A 351 1.11 18.79 26.46
CA LEU A 351 2.49 18.59 26.04
C LEU A 351 2.51 18.00 24.63
N LEU A 352 2.85 18.82 23.63
CA LEU A 352 2.92 18.43 22.22
C LEU A 352 4.14 17.56 21.89
N SER A 353 5.28 17.81 22.56
CA SER A 353 6.51 17.05 22.36
C SER A 353 7.44 17.11 23.59
N SER A 354 8.55 16.36 23.56
CA SER A 354 9.60 16.46 24.59
C SER A 354 10.30 17.82 24.56
N GLU A 355 10.46 18.44 23.39
CA GLU A 355 11.05 19.78 23.26
C GLU A 355 10.14 20.83 23.89
N HIS A 356 8.81 20.69 23.74
CA HIS A 356 7.84 21.57 24.40
C HIS A 356 7.95 21.48 25.93
N LEU A 357 8.03 20.26 26.46
CA LEU A 357 8.21 20.04 27.89
C LEU A 357 9.50 20.70 28.40
N MET A 358 10.61 20.57 27.66
CA MET A 358 11.88 21.22 28.01
C MET A 358 11.77 22.75 28.01
N LEU A 359 11.01 23.35 27.10
CA LEU A 359 10.75 24.79 27.09
C LEU A 359 9.90 25.26 28.27
N ILE A 360 8.85 24.50 28.61
CA ILE A 360 8.01 24.79 29.79
C ILE A 360 8.82 24.66 31.08
N LEU A 361 9.61 23.59 31.21
CA LEU A 361 10.51 23.42 32.35
C LEU A 361 11.54 24.54 32.43
N GLY A 362 12.12 24.93 31.28
CA GLY A 362 13.03 26.07 31.20
C GLY A 362 12.38 27.36 31.69
N PHE A 363 11.19 27.69 31.20
CA PHE A 363 10.42 28.85 31.65
C PHE A 363 10.18 28.85 33.17
N LEU A 364 9.80 27.70 33.75
CA LEU A 364 9.60 27.59 35.21
C LEU A 364 10.90 27.78 36.00
N VAL A 365 12.01 27.21 35.53
CA VAL A 365 13.33 27.34 36.16
C VAL A 365 13.81 28.80 36.09
N GLY A 366 13.62 29.47 34.96
CA GLY A 366 14.03 30.85 34.79
C GLY A 366 13.26 31.83 35.69
N TRP A 367 11.96 31.62 35.92
CA TRP A 367 11.21 32.37 36.94
C TRP A 367 11.70 32.13 38.36
N ALA A 368 12.11 30.90 38.69
CA ALA A 368 12.71 30.61 39.99
C ALA A 368 14.05 31.35 40.18
N LEU A 369 14.91 31.35 39.16
CA LEU A 369 16.15 32.13 39.16
C LEU A 369 15.89 33.63 39.26
N PHE A 370 14.86 34.14 38.56
CA PHE A 370 14.46 35.55 38.64
C PHE A 370 14.03 35.93 40.05
N ALA A 371 13.26 35.08 40.73
CA ALA A 371 12.82 35.32 42.10
C ALA A 371 14.01 35.34 43.09
N ILE A 372 14.98 34.44 42.92
CA ILE A 372 16.20 34.40 43.74
C ILE A 372 17.00 35.70 43.55
N GLN A 373 17.30 36.08 42.30
CA GLN A 373 18.04 37.31 42.00
C GLN A 373 17.30 38.58 42.44
N PHE A 374 15.97 38.57 42.38
CA PHE A 374 15.15 39.68 42.85
C PHE A 374 15.22 39.81 44.37
N TRP A 375 15.22 38.69 45.10
CA TRP A 375 15.40 38.69 46.54
C TRP A 375 16.76 39.26 46.94
N ASP A 376 17.83 38.83 46.27
CA ASP A 376 19.18 39.34 46.51
C ASP A 376 19.33 40.83 46.17
N PHE A 377 18.60 41.30 45.16
CA PHE A 377 18.52 42.73 44.84
C PHE A 377 17.86 43.55 45.95
N VAL A 378 16.82 43.01 46.61
CA VAL A 378 16.11 43.68 47.71
C VAL A 378 16.97 43.72 48.98
N ASP A 379 17.66 42.63 49.29
CA ASP A 379 18.53 42.53 50.48
C ASP A 379 19.91 43.19 50.27
N GLY A 380 20.28 43.48 49.02
CA GLY A 380 21.59 44.01 48.64
C GLY A 380 21.89 45.45 49.10
N GLY A 381 23.09 45.64 49.63
CA GLY A 381 23.67 46.96 49.92
C GLY A 381 23.89 47.82 48.66
N ALA A 382 24.09 49.14 48.84
CA ALA A 382 24.10 50.10 47.73
C ALA A 382 25.15 49.85 46.63
N GLY A 383 26.23 49.09 46.91
CA GLY A 383 27.35 48.87 46.00
C GLY A 383 27.10 47.88 44.86
N THR A 384 26.20 46.89 45.02
CA THR A 384 25.95 45.84 44.01
C THR A 384 24.73 46.10 43.13
N ARG A 385 23.97 47.16 43.43
CA ARG A 385 22.65 47.42 42.81
C ARG A 385 22.68 47.47 41.29
N LEU A 386 23.68 48.11 40.67
CA LEU A 386 23.74 48.22 39.21
C LEU A 386 23.96 46.86 38.52
N ALA A 387 24.85 46.02 39.05
CA ALA A 387 25.15 44.71 38.46
C ALA A 387 23.95 43.74 38.59
N SER A 388 23.23 43.80 39.70
CA SER A 388 22.00 43.04 39.96
C SER A 388 20.85 43.52 39.06
N VAL A 389 20.66 44.83 38.88
CA VAL A 389 19.64 45.34 37.93
C VAL A 389 19.91 44.88 36.51
N LEU A 390 21.17 44.92 36.06
CA LEU A 390 21.51 44.44 34.71
C LEU A 390 21.19 42.96 34.52
N SER A 391 21.53 42.10 35.50
CA SER A 391 21.18 40.67 35.43
C SER A 391 19.68 40.41 35.43
N LEU A 392 18.92 41.14 36.26
CA LEU A 392 17.46 41.03 36.27
C LEU A 392 16.86 41.42 34.91
N VAL A 393 17.40 42.46 34.26
CA VAL A 393 16.94 42.88 32.92
C VAL A 393 17.30 41.84 31.86
N GLU A 394 18.52 41.29 31.88
CA GLU A 394 18.96 40.25 30.95
C GLU A 394 18.10 38.97 31.09
N LEU A 395 17.83 38.55 32.32
CA LEU A 395 16.99 37.39 32.61
C LEU A 395 15.53 37.63 32.20
N LEU A 396 14.99 38.83 32.43
CA LEU A 396 13.65 39.20 31.95
C LEU A 396 13.55 39.14 30.42
N ILE A 397 14.59 39.58 29.70
CA ILE A 397 14.65 39.48 28.24
C ILE A 397 14.69 38.01 27.80
N ALA A 398 15.47 37.16 28.49
CA ALA A 398 15.52 35.73 28.23
C ALA A 398 14.15 35.06 28.43
N GLU A 399 13.44 35.42 29.50
CA GLU A 399 12.08 34.95 29.78
C GLU A 399 11.07 35.39 28.72
N LEU A 400 11.09 36.65 28.30
CA LEU A 400 10.24 37.13 27.21
C LEU A 400 10.51 36.38 25.90
N CYS A 401 11.76 36.01 25.65
CA CYS A 401 12.14 35.18 24.51
C CYS A 401 11.56 33.76 24.63
N LEU A 402 11.69 33.12 25.80
CA LEU A 402 11.10 31.80 26.07
C LEU A 402 9.58 31.78 25.93
N VAL A 403 8.89 32.79 26.48
CA VAL A 403 7.44 32.97 26.31
C VAL A 403 7.08 33.10 24.85
N THR A 404 7.83 33.90 24.09
CA THR A 404 7.59 34.08 22.65
C THR A 404 7.76 32.75 21.90
N MET A 405 8.78 31.95 22.24
CA MET A 405 8.93 30.61 21.67
C MET A 405 7.79 29.68 22.06
N LEU A 406 7.35 29.68 23.32
CA LEU A 406 6.22 28.86 23.77
C LEU A 406 4.92 29.23 23.04
N LEU A 407 4.67 30.53 22.83
CA LEU A 407 3.52 31.01 22.06
C LEU A 407 3.59 30.61 20.58
N LYS A 408 4.80 30.50 20.03
CA LYS A 408 5.05 30.12 18.63
C LYS A 408 5.39 28.64 18.44
N PHE A 409 5.39 27.87 19.51
CA PHE A 409 5.81 26.47 19.49
C PHE A 409 4.94 25.64 18.55
N GLU A 410 3.63 25.87 18.56
CA GLU A 410 2.64 25.20 17.71
C GLU A 410 2.97 25.35 16.22
N GLU A 411 3.38 26.54 15.78
CA GLU A 411 3.75 26.82 14.38
C GLU A 411 5.00 26.02 13.96
N ILE A 412 5.99 25.92 14.86
CA ILE A 412 7.23 25.18 14.62
C ILE A 412 6.98 23.67 14.62
N ASP A 413 6.14 23.19 15.53
CA ASP A 413 5.78 21.77 15.67
C ASP A 413 4.99 21.26 14.45
N ILE A 414 4.11 22.09 13.88
CA ILE A 414 3.36 21.76 12.64
C ILE A 414 4.30 21.36 11.50
N VAL A 415 5.43 22.04 11.32
CA VAL A 415 6.38 21.69 10.24
C VAL A 415 7.01 20.32 10.50
N GLN A 416 7.43 20.04 11.74
CA GLN A 416 7.99 18.74 12.10
C GLN A 416 6.95 17.62 11.91
N GLN A 417 5.69 17.87 12.29
CA GLN A 417 4.60 16.92 12.08
C GLN A 417 4.41 16.63 10.59
N LEU A 418 4.36 17.67 9.74
CA LEU A 418 4.23 17.50 8.30
C LEU A 418 5.41 16.72 7.69
N GLU A 419 6.64 16.91 8.18
CA GLU A 419 7.81 16.11 7.75
C GLU A 419 7.67 14.63 8.11
N ARG A 420 7.24 14.31 9.34
CA ARG A 420 7.01 12.92 9.76
C ARG A 420 5.93 12.27 8.90
N GLU A 421 4.86 13.01 8.59
CA GLU A 421 3.79 12.53 7.73
C GLU A 421 4.25 12.28 6.29
N VAL A 422 5.03 13.20 5.70
CA VAL A 422 5.59 12.97 4.35
C VAL A 422 6.49 11.74 4.34
N LYS A 423 7.29 11.54 5.39
CA LYS A 423 8.12 10.34 5.54
C LYS A 423 7.28 9.07 5.64
N GLU A 424 6.20 9.07 6.42
CA GLU A 424 5.33 7.90 6.55
C GLU A 424 4.55 7.62 5.26
N LEU A 425 4.02 8.65 4.60
CA LEU A 425 3.40 8.51 3.28
C LEU A 425 4.40 7.97 2.25
N ALA A 426 5.67 8.40 2.29
CA ALA A 426 6.68 7.93 1.34
C ALA A 426 6.95 6.43 1.51
N LYS A 427 7.03 5.99 2.78
CA LYS A 427 7.15 4.58 3.13
C LYS A 427 5.93 3.76 2.70
N GLN A 428 4.73 4.30 2.82
CA GLN A 428 3.52 3.65 2.31
C GLN A 428 3.49 3.57 0.78
N ASN A 429 3.92 4.63 0.09
CA ASN A 429 4.02 4.63 -1.36
C ASN A 429 5.00 3.56 -1.86
N GLU A 430 6.17 3.43 -1.22
CA GLU A 430 7.14 2.37 -1.52
C GLU A 430 6.55 0.96 -1.34
N ARG A 431 5.76 0.74 -0.28
CA ARG A 431 5.07 -0.55 -0.05
C ARG A 431 4.08 -0.85 -1.17
N VAL A 432 3.33 0.15 -1.62
CA VAL A 432 2.32 0.00 -2.66
C VAL A 432 2.94 -0.14 -4.05
N GLU A 433 4.08 0.48 -4.34
CA GLU A 433 4.86 0.21 -5.57
C GLU A 433 5.36 -1.23 -5.61
N LYS A 434 5.97 -1.73 -4.52
CA LYS A 434 6.38 -3.15 -4.42
C LYS A 434 5.20 -4.10 -4.62
N GLN A 435 4.02 -3.73 -4.15
CA GLN A 435 2.79 -4.50 -4.34
C GLN A 435 2.33 -4.47 -5.81
N ARG A 436 2.39 -3.30 -6.46
CA ARG A 436 2.09 -3.13 -7.88
C ARG A 436 3.00 -4.01 -8.74
N GLU A 437 4.30 -4.03 -8.48
CA GLU A 437 5.27 -4.88 -9.20
C GLU A 437 4.92 -6.37 -9.08
N ARG A 438 4.60 -6.86 -7.88
CA ARG A 438 4.16 -8.24 -7.66
C ARG A 438 2.88 -8.57 -8.40
N MET A 439 1.89 -7.67 -8.32
CA MET A 439 0.60 -7.86 -8.97
C MET A 439 0.76 -7.85 -10.51
N HIS A 440 1.56 -6.93 -11.04
CA HIS A 440 1.90 -6.87 -12.46
C HIS A 440 2.63 -8.15 -12.91
N GLY A 441 3.62 -8.62 -12.15
CA GLY A 441 4.31 -9.88 -12.44
C GLY A 441 3.36 -11.08 -12.49
N PHE A 442 2.47 -11.20 -11.50
CA PHE A 442 1.45 -12.25 -11.47
C PHE A 442 0.52 -12.20 -12.69
N TRP A 443 -0.07 -11.04 -12.98
CA TRP A 443 -1.03 -10.91 -14.08
C TRP A 443 -0.36 -11.06 -15.45
N ASN A 444 0.88 -10.64 -15.60
CA ASN A 444 1.65 -10.89 -16.81
C ASN A 444 1.89 -12.40 -17.01
N ASN A 445 2.22 -13.13 -15.95
CA ASN A 445 2.35 -14.59 -16.02
C ASN A 445 1.02 -15.28 -16.39
N VAL A 446 -0.10 -14.85 -15.80
CA VAL A 446 -1.44 -15.35 -16.17
C VAL A 446 -1.78 -15.05 -17.63
N GLN A 447 -1.42 -13.86 -18.12
CA GLN A 447 -1.61 -13.48 -19.51
C GLN A 447 -0.79 -14.38 -20.45
N GLN A 448 0.41 -14.81 -20.05
CA GLN A 448 1.23 -15.76 -20.81
C GLN A 448 0.63 -17.17 -20.92
N LEU A 449 -0.24 -17.54 -19.97
CA LEU A 449 -0.92 -18.85 -19.95
C LEU A 449 -2.24 -18.83 -20.69
N THR A 450 -2.78 -17.65 -20.94
CA THR A 450 -4.09 -17.47 -21.56
C THR A 450 -4.14 -18.12 -22.94
N GLU A 451 -3.10 -17.96 -23.76
CA GLU A 451 -3.05 -18.61 -25.08
C GLU A 451 -2.93 -20.14 -24.95
N LEU A 452 -2.13 -20.62 -24.01
CA LEU A 452 -1.97 -22.04 -23.73
C LEU A 452 -3.34 -22.64 -23.34
N TRP A 453 -4.06 -22.00 -22.42
CA TRP A 453 -5.37 -22.46 -22.01
C TRP A 453 -6.40 -22.40 -23.14
N LEU A 454 -6.46 -21.28 -23.86
CA LEU A 454 -7.45 -21.04 -24.90
C LEU A 454 -7.29 -21.98 -26.10
N TYR A 455 -6.05 -22.25 -26.50
CA TYR A 455 -5.77 -22.97 -27.73
C TYR A 455 -5.35 -24.43 -27.52
N ARG A 456 -4.83 -24.79 -26.34
CA ARG A 456 -4.41 -26.17 -26.03
C ARG A 456 -5.34 -26.83 -25.03
N THR A 457 -5.37 -26.33 -23.79
CA THR A 457 -6.01 -27.04 -22.68
C THR A 457 -7.54 -27.10 -22.80
N VAL A 458 -8.21 -25.98 -23.08
CA VAL A 458 -9.68 -25.95 -23.19
C VAL A 458 -10.18 -26.83 -24.34
N PRO A 459 -9.69 -26.71 -25.59
CA PRO A 459 -10.13 -27.58 -26.68
C PRO A 459 -9.90 -29.07 -26.40
N ARG A 460 -8.82 -29.44 -25.71
CA ARG A 460 -8.59 -30.83 -25.30
C ARG A 460 -9.64 -31.29 -24.28
N LEU A 461 -9.95 -30.48 -23.26
CA LEU A 461 -11.02 -30.80 -22.32
C LEU A 461 -12.41 -30.83 -22.98
N ASP A 462 -12.64 -30.02 -24.01
CA ASP A 462 -13.82 -30.11 -24.88
C ASP A 462 -13.87 -31.46 -25.60
N LEU A 463 -12.76 -31.90 -26.20
CA LEU A 463 -12.64 -33.17 -26.91
C LEU A 463 -12.90 -34.37 -25.98
N PHE A 464 -12.30 -34.36 -24.78
CA PHE A 464 -12.55 -35.40 -23.78
C PHE A 464 -14.01 -35.47 -23.36
N LYS A 465 -14.68 -34.31 -23.25
CA LYS A 465 -16.12 -34.27 -22.95
C LYS A 465 -16.92 -34.90 -24.09
N GLU A 466 -16.59 -34.57 -25.33
CA GLU A 466 -17.35 -35.14 -26.45
C GLU A 466 -17.15 -36.66 -26.54
N ILE A 467 -15.90 -37.13 -26.48
CA ILE A 467 -15.58 -38.56 -26.50
C ILE A 467 -16.28 -39.31 -25.36
N HIS A 468 -16.30 -38.78 -24.14
CA HIS A 468 -16.99 -39.48 -23.06
C HIS A 468 -18.51 -39.51 -23.24
N SER A 469 -19.10 -38.54 -23.94
CA SER A 469 -20.53 -38.49 -24.22
C SER A 469 -20.88 -39.57 -25.22
N LEU A 470 -20.10 -39.67 -26.29
CA LEU A 470 -20.25 -40.68 -27.34
C LEU A 470 -19.98 -42.10 -26.82
N LEU A 471 -19.03 -42.26 -25.88
CA LEU A 471 -18.78 -43.54 -25.22
C LEU A 471 -19.96 -43.97 -24.32
N GLU A 472 -20.66 -43.03 -23.67
CA GLU A 472 -21.82 -43.34 -22.83
C GLU A 472 -23.03 -43.87 -23.62
N ASP A 473 -23.15 -43.46 -24.88
CA ASP A 473 -24.20 -43.86 -25.81
C ASP A 473 -23.88 -45.16 -26.56
N THR A 474 -22.61 -45.61 -26.50
CA THR A 474 -22.16 -46.86 -27.10
C THR A 474 -22.51 -48.05 -26.20
N THR A 475 -23.37 -48.95 -26.67
CA THR A 475 -23.70 -50.20 -25.97
C THR A 475 -22.89 -51.41 -26.44
N GLU A 476 -22.46 -51.42 -27.70
CA GLU A 476 -21.73 -52.52 -28.33
C GLU A 476 -20.25 -52.17 -28.49
N ASP A 477 -19.37 -53.16 -28.31
CA ASP A 477 -17.91 -53.02 -28.49
C ASP A 477 -17.25 -51.91 -27.66
N LEU A 478 -17.85 -51.54 -26.51
CA LEU A 478 -17.36 -50.47 -25.62
C LEU A 478 -15.86 -50.60 -25.33
N LEU A 479 -15.37 -51.83 -25.08
CA LEU A 479 -13.96 -52.09 -24.82
C LEU A 479 -13.05 -51.73 -26.01
N MET A 480 -13.46 -52.05 -27.24
CA MET A 480 -12.68 -51.69 -28.43
C MET A 480 -12.71 -50.17 -28.64
N LYS A 481 -13.89 -49.55 -28.50
CA LYS A 481 -14.04 -48.10 -28.70
C LYS A 481 -13.26 -47.27 -27.69
N ILE A 482 -13.31 -47.61 -26.39
CA ILE A 482 -12.53 -46.91 -25.37
C ILE A 482 -11.03 -47.13 -25.54
N SER A 483 -10.61 -48.33 -25.95
CA SER A 483 -9.20 -48.62 -26.24
C SER A 483 -8.70 -47.78 -27.42
N SER A 484 -9.50 -47.65 -28.48
CA SER A 484 -9.20 -46.82 -29.64
C SER A 484 -9.13 -45.34 -29.27
N ALA A 485 -10.14 -44.84 -28.56
CA ALA A 485 -10.16 -43.46 -28.04
C ALA A 485 -8.91 -43.13 -27.19
N ASN A 486 -8.52 -44.01 -26.26
CA ASN A 486 -7.31 -43.80 -25.47
C ASN A 486 -6.05 -43.73 -26.33
N GLN A 487 -5.95 -44.57 -27.37
CA GLN A 487 -4.80 -44.58 -28.26
C GLN A 487 -4.69 -43.26 -29.02
N HIS A 488 -5.76 -42.81 -29.68
CA HIS A 488 -5.75 -41.56 -30.44
C HIS A 488 -5.54 -40.33 -29.55
N LEU A 489 -6.09 -40.33 -28.33
CA LEU A 489 -5.85 -39.26 -27.36
C LEU A 489 -4.38 -39.19 -26.93
N GLU A 490 -3.73 -40.33 -26.69
CA GLU A 490 -2.30 -40.35 -26.35
C GLU A 490 -1.40 -39.98 -27.53
N ASP A 491 -1.75 -40.39 -28.73
CA ASP A 491 -1.04 -39.99 -29.94
C ASP A 491 -1.14 -38.48 -30.18
N LEU A 492 -2.28 -37.88 -29.85
CA LEU A 492 -2.43 -36.42 -29.80
C LEU A 492 -1.48 -35.80 -28.77
N GLU A 493 -1.46 -36.30 -27.53
CA GLU A 493 -0.58 -35.78 -26.48
C GLU A 493 0.90 -35.85 -26.84
N ASN A 494 1.33 -36.99 -27.37
CA ASN A 494 2.72 -37.21 -27.75
C ASN A 494 3.18 -36.24 -28.84
N ARG A 495 2.27 -35.76 -29.69
CA ARG A 495 2.58 -34.83 -30.78
C ARG A 495 2.53 -33.35 -30.38
N LEU A 496 1.85 -32.98 -29.29
CA LEU A 496 1.70 -31.57 -28.87
C LEU A 496 3.01 -30.91 -28.41
N GLY A 497 4.01 -31.72 -28.05
CA GLY A 497 5.27 -31.22 -27.53
C GLY A 497 5.14 -30.57 -26.15
N ASP A 498 6.24 -29.94 -25.72
CA ASP A 498 6.36 -29.37 -24.37
C ASP A 498 5.39 -28.19 -24.15
N LEU A 499 4.92 -28.02 -22.92
CA LEU A 499 4.03 -26.94 -22.50
C LEU A 499 4.71 -25.57 -22.62
N THR A 500 6.04 -25.50 -22.44
CA THR A 500 6.81 -24.25 -22.60
C THR A 500 6.65 -23.63 -23.98
N ALA A 501 6.61 -24.47 -25.03
CA ALA A 501 6.48 -24.05 -26.42
C ALA A 501 5.11 -23.39 -26.72
N TRP A 502 4.11 -23.59 -25.86
CA TRP A 502 2.75 -23.07 -26.03
C TRP A 502 2.46 -21.78 -25.25
N ARG A 503 3.37 -21.32 -24.38
CA ARG A 503 3.25 -20.00 -23.73
C ARG A 503 3.34 -18.86 -24.76
N ASN A 504 2.92 -17.64 -24.42
CA ASN A 504 2.94 -16.50 -25.36
C ASN A 504 4.33 -16.21 -25.97
N ASN A 505 5.40 -16.54 -25.25
CA ASN A 505 6.80 -16.43 -25.68
C ASN A 505 7.41 -17.77 -26.12
N GLY A 506 6.58 -18.79 -26.30
CA GLY A 506 6.99 -20.12 -26.77
C GLY A 506 7.28 -20.13 -28.27
N THR A 507 7.78 -21.27 -28.75
CA THR A 507 8.19 -21.43 -30.15
C THR A 507 6.99 -21.61 -31.11
N VAL A 508 5.84 -22.08 -30.62
CA VAL A 508 4.64 -22.29 -31.46
C VAL A 508 4.00 -20.94 -31.78
N SER A 509 3.83 -20.63 -33.06
CA SER A 509 3.21 -19.37 -33.48
C SER A 509 1.73 -19.29 -33.10
N ILE A 510 1.22 -18.07 -32.92
CA ILE A 510 -0.18 -17.84 -32.52
C ILE A 510 -1.16 -18.40 -33.58
N GLU A 511 -0.82 -18.31 -34.86
CA GLU A 511 -1.61 -18.86 -35.97
C GLU A 511 -1.69 -20.38 -35.88
N ALA A 512 -0.58 -21.03 -35.56
CA ALA A 512 -0.47 -22.47 -35.38
C ALA A 512 -1.30 -22.93 -34.17
N LYS A 513 -1.20 -22.23 -33.03
CA LYS A 513 -2.05 -22.46 -31.84
C LYS A 513 -3.53 -22.35 -32.17
N LYS A 514 -3.95 -21.26 -32.85
CA LYS A 514 -5.34 -21.04 -33.28
C LYS A 514 -5.82 -22.12 -34.23
N GLY A 515 -4.99 -22.52 -35.19
CA GLY A 515 -5.28 -23.60 -36.13
C GLY A 515 -5.57 -24.91 -35.41
N PHE A 516 -4.72 -25.28 -34.45
CA PHE A 516 -4.91 -26.47 -33.61
C PHE A 516 -6.23 -26.40 -32.83
N GLY A 517 -6.46 -25.32 -32.07
CA GLY A 517 -7.68 -25.17 -31.29
C GLY A 517 -8.95 -25.22 -32.15
N LYS A 518 -8.92 -24.66 -33.38
CA LYS A 518 -10.02 -24.75 -34.34
C LYS A 518 -10.24 -26.18 -34.83
N ALA A 519 -9.18 -26.91 -35.15
CA ALA A 519 -9.26 -28.28 -35.63
C ALA A 519 -9.86 -29.20 -34.55
N VAL A 520 -9.39 -29.11 -33.31
CA VAL A 520 -9.95 -29.89 -32.18
C VAL A 520 -11.43 -29.55 -31.96
N ASN A 521 -11.80 -28.27 -32.00
CA ASN A 521 -13.20 -27.85 -31.87
C ASN A 521 -14.10 -28.29 -33.03
N GLN A 522 -13.54 -28.58 -34.21
CA GLN A 522 -14.28 -29.17 -35.32
C GLN A 522 -14.55 -30.66 -35.06
N ILE A 523 -13.57 -31.39 -34.52
CA ILE A 523 -13.75 -32.79 -34.10
C ILE A 523 -14.81 -32.91 -33.01
N CYS A 524 -14.91 -31.93 -32.11
CA CYS A 524 -15.95 -31.91 -31.07
C CYS A 524 -17.39 -31.72 -31.60
N GLN A 525 -17.58 -31.51 -32.92
CA GLN A 525 -18.91 -31.36 -33.52
C GLN A 525 -19.44 -32.65 -34.15
N GLU A 526 -18.62 -33.70 -34.19
CA GLU A 526 -19.01 -34.99 -34.71
C GLU A 526 -19.96 -35.70 -33.75
N GLN A 527 -21.03 -36.27 -34.29
CA GLN A 527 -22.05 -36.98 -33.50
C GLN A 527 -21.78 -38.47 -33.37
N GLU A 528 -20.83 -39.00 -34.16
CA GLU A 528 -20.47 -40.41 -34.16
C GLU A 528 -19.03 -40.56 -33.66
N LEU A 529 -18.82 -41.54 -32.77
CA LEU A 529 -17.50 -41.77 -32.17
C LEU A 529 -16.47 -42.15 -33.22
N ASP A 530 -16.84 -43.01 -34.16
CA ASP A 530 -15.90 -43.51 -35.16
C ASP A 530 -15.45 -42.39 -36.11
N GLU A 531 -16.35 -41.48 -36.50
CA GLU A 531 -16.00 -40.27 -37.28
C GLU A 531 -15.11 -39.30 -36.47
N CYS A 532 -15.39 -39.13 -35.18
CA CYS A 532 -14.57 -38.35 -34.26
C CYS A 532 -13.14 -38.91 -34.16
N LEU A 533 -12.99 -40.23 -34.04
CA LEU A 533 -11.69 -40.90 -33.95
C LEU A 533 -10.91 -40.83 -35.27
N VAL A 534 -11.56 -41.01 -36.42
CA VAL A 534 -10.92 -40.85 -37.74
C VAL A 534 -10.39 -39.42 -37.92
N LYS A 535 -11.19 -38.40 -37.60
CA LYS A 535 -10.72 -37.00 -37.71
C LYS A 535 -9.61 -36.66 -36.72
N LEU A 536 -9.60 -37.32 -35.55
CA LEU A 536 -8.51 -37.20 -34.59
C LEU A 536 -7.23 -37.86 -35.10
N GLU A 537 -7.33 -39.02 -35.76
CA GLU A 537 -6.22 -39.67 -36.46
C GLU A 537 -5.65 -38.80 -37.59
N ASP A 538 -6.51 -38.17 -38.38
CA ASP A 538 -6.10 -37.25 -39.45
C ASP A 538 -5.35 -36.03 -38.88
N LEU A 539 -5.89 -35.45 -37.81
CA LEU A 539 -5.26 -34.31 -37.12
C LEU A 539 -3.88 -34.68 -36.58
N THR A 540 -3.76 -35.85 -35.95
CA THR A 540 -2.49 -36.32 -35.38
C THR A 540 -1.48 -36.67 -36.48
N SER A 541 -1.90 -37.36 -37.53
CA SER A 541 -1.02 -37.85 -38.59
C SER A 541 -0.47 -36.75 -39.50
N GLY A 542 -1.31 -35.82 -39.96
CA GLY A 542 -0.91 -34.78 -40.93
C GLY A 542 -1.02 -33.34 -40.42
N GLY A 543 -1.97 -33.04 -39.54
CA GLY A 543 -2.22 -31.66 -39.09
C GLY A 543 -1.12 -31.09 -38.19
N MET A 544 -0.45 -31.94 -37.42
CA MET A 544 0.56 -31.53 -36.44
C MET A 544 1.92 -31.16 -37.07
N GLU A 545 2.20 -31.59 -38.31
CA GLU A 545 3.46 -31.22 -38.99
C GLU A 545 3.58 -29.71 -39.22
N ALA A 546 2.45 -29.01 -39.36
CA ALA A 546 2.41 -27.56 -39.45
C ALA A 546 2.86 -26.86 -38.15
N LEU A 547 2.58 -27.47 -36.99
CA LEU A 547 3.03 -26.96 -35.68
C LEU A 547 4.54 -27.19 -35.47
N THR A 548 5.09 -28.30 -35.97
CA THR A 548 6.51 -28.62 -35.81
C THR A 548 7.38 -27.85 -36.80
N ASN A 549 6.92 -27.66 -38.04
CA ASN A 549 7.68 -26.97 -39.08
C ASN A 549 7.81 -25.46 -38.84
N SER A 550 6.92 -24.85 -38.05
CA SER A 550 7.08 -23.45 -37.62
C SER A 550 8.24 -23.26 -36.63
N ASN A 551 8.70 -24.30 -35.94
CA ASN A 551 9.83 -24.21 -35.00
C ASN A 551 11.21 -24.30 -35.69
N ALA A 552 11.26 -24.74 -36.95
CA ALA A 552 12.51 -24.96 -37.69
C ALA A 552 12.97 -23.74 -38.51
N LYS A 553 12.19 -22.66 -38.50
CA LYS A 553 12.53 -21.36 -39.11
C LYS A 553 12.70 -20.32 -38.02
#